data_AF-A0A0B7BDI2-F1
#
_entry.id   AF-A0A0B7BDI2-F1
#
_cell.length_a   1.000
_cell.length_b   1.000
_cell.length_c   1.000
_cell.angle_alpha   90.00
_cell.angle_beta   90.00
_cell.angle_gamma   90.00
#
_symmetry.space_group_name_H-M   'P 1'
#
loop_
_entity.id
_entity.type
_entity.pdbx_description
1 polymer ?
#
loop_
_entity_poly.entity_id
_entity_poly.type
_entity_poly.pdbx_seq_one_letter_code
_entity_poly.pdbx_strand_id
1 'polypeptide(L)'
;MDCNLALQATCSKTTKEALDKVQSQAVHFISGGMRSAPTAACEIHTNIEPLRMRREAAVVETVERYKRLSRNHPNRQLVDNWRPQHRLKQKTILDVALGLQEKYHMPENREETQIVHTEVPPNCSLACPKINTTLTKDITKKNSDPVDLWMVAQDTILSFPDEWIHVYTDGSAFKGTINAGYGARIEYPDKSCDELQNACGKYCSNFEAETI
;
A
#
# COMPACT_ATOMS: atom_id res chain seq x y z
N MET A 1 4.62 -1.20 2.26
CA MET A 1 5.52 -0.05 2.09
C MET A 1 6.44 0.12 3.30
N ASP A 2 7.73 0.42 3.11
CA ASP A 2 8.65 0.73 4.22
C ASP A 2 8.46 2.17 4.73
N CYS A 3 7.41 2.42 5.51
CA CYS A 3 7.19 3.72 6.20
C CYS A 3 8.43 4.19 6.98
N ASN A 4 9.31 3.25 7.33
CA ASN A 4 10.58 3.49 8.00
C ASN A 4 11.54 4.39 7.19
N LEU A 5 11.55 4.34 5.85
CA LEU A 5 12.47 5.13 5.03
C LEU A 5 12.14 6.63 5.06
N ALA A 6 10.86 6.99 5.03
CA ALA A 6 10.44 8.39 5.16
C ALA A 6 10.79 8.96 6.55
N LEU A 7 10.66 8.14 7.60
CA LEU A 7 11.08 8.52 8.95
C LEU A 7 12.60 8.68 9.06
N GLN A 8 13.40 7.87 8.37
CA GLN A 8 14.85 8.05 8.36
C GLN A 8 15.30 9.41 7.79
N ALA A 9 14.49 10.06 6.96
CA ALA A 9 14.81 11.39 6.43
C ALA A 9 14.88 12.46 7.55
N THR A 10 14.09 12.31 8.61
CA THR A 10 14.00 13.24 9.75
C THR A 10 15.01 12.93 10.86
N CYS A 11 15.71 11.79 10.79
CA CYS A 11 16.77 11.45 11.72
C CYS A 11 17.92 12.47 11.71
N SER A 12 18.71 12.47 12.79
CA SER A 12 19.89 13.31 12.93
C SER A 12 20.89 13.06 11.79
N LYS A 13 21.69 14.10 11.49
CA LYS A 13 22.74 14.01 10.46
C LYS A 13 23.73 12.88 10.75
N THR A 14 24.13 12.72 12.01
CA THR A 14 25.08 11.68 12.44
C THR A 14 24.58 10.27 12.17
N THR A 15 23.31 9.98 12.46
CA THR A 15 22.71 8.66 12.20
C THR A 15 22.60 8.39 10.70
N LYS A 16 22.25 9.41 9.91
CA LYS A 16 22.18 9.30 8.44
C LYS A 16 23.54 8.98 7.83
N GLU A 17 24.59 9.70 8.25
CA GLU A 17 25.95 9.48 7.78
C GLU A 17 26.52 8.12 8.19
N ALA A 18 26.16 7.62 9.38
CA ALA A 18 26.56 6.29 9.82
C ALA A 18 25.99 5.19 8.90
N LEU A 19 24.69 5.28 8.56
CA LEU A 19 24.06 4.35 7.62
C LEU A 19 24.64 4.46 6.21
N ASP A 20 24.90 5.68 5.74
CA ASP A 20 25.50 5.92 4.42
C ASP A 20 26.90 5.29 4.31
N LYS A 21 27.70 5.36 5.38
CA LYS A 21 29.01 4.70 5.45
C LYS A 21 28.90 3.18 5.34
N VAL A 22 27.91 2.57 6.00
CA VAL A 22 27.69 1.12 5.95
C VAL A 22 27.29 0.69 4.53
N GLN A 23 26.34 1.40 3.89
CA GLN A 23 26.00 1.11 2.48
C GLN A 23 27.22 1.28 1.58
N SER A 24 27.98 2.37 1.75
CA SER A 24 29.18 2.63 0.93
C SER A 24 30.17 1.47 1.04
N GLN A 25 30.47 1.00 2.26
CA GLN A 25 31.35 -0.16 2.46
C GLN A 25 30.82 -1.43 1.79
N ALA A 26 29.52 -1.69 1.89
CA ALA A 26 28.90 -2.85 1.24
C ALA A 26 28.99 -2.77 -0.29
N VAL A 27 28.69 -1.61 -0.87
CA VAL A 27 28.71 -1.40 -2.32
C VAL A 27 30.14 -1.50 -2.87
N HIS A 28 31.13 -1.00 -2.14
CA HIS A 28 32.55 -1.22 -2.47
C HIS A 28 32.94 -2.70 -2.42
N PHE A 29 32.51 -3.42 -1.38
CA PHE A 29 32.78 -4.85 -1.26
C PHE A 29 32.17 -5.65 -2.42
N ILE A 30 30.91 -5.39 -2.77
CA ILE A 30 30.20 -6.07 -3.87
C ILE A 30 30.83 -5.74 -5.22
N SER A 31 31.20 -4.49 -5.46
CA SER A 31 31.83 -4.06 -6.72
C SER A 31 33.30 -4.49 -6.85
N GLY A 32 33.93 -5.01 -5.78
CA GLY A 32 35.37 -5.20 -5.72
C GLY A 32 36.17 -3.88 -5.78
N GLY A 33 35.49 -2.74 -5.56
CA GLY A 33 36.08 -1.42 -5.65
C GLY A 33 37.01 -1.13 -4.48
N MET A 34 38.21 -0.61 -4.77
CA MET A 34 39.11 -0.10 -3.74
C MET A 34 38.42 0.97 -2.89
N ARG A 35 38.87 1.15 -1.64
CA ARG A 35 38.33 2.19 -0.75
C ARG A 35 38.42 3.61 -1.34
N SER A 36 39.35 3.86 -2.25
CA SER A 36 39.53 5.13 -2.96
C SER A 36 38.57 5.34 -4.14
N ALA A 37 37.84 4.30 -4.58
CA ALA A 37 36.91 4.42 -5.67
C ALA A 37 35.76 5.38 -5.30
N PRO A 38 35.25 6.20 -6.23
CA PRO A 38 34.08 7.02 -5.96
C PRO A 38 32.85 6.16 -5.67
N THR A 39 32.20 6.38 -4.52
CA THR A 39 31.02 5.59 -4.12
C THR A 39 29.91 5.63 -5.16
N ALA A 40 29.66 6.78 -5.79
CA ALA A 40 28.69 6.91 -6.87
C ALA A 40 28.98 5.98 -8.06
N ALA A 41 30.26 5.74 -8.39
CA ALA A 41 30.62 4.82 -9.46
C ALA A 41 30.34 3.37 -9.06
N CYS A 42 30.63 3.00 -7.81
CA CYS A 42 30.31 1.68 -7.28
C CYS A 42 28.79 1.45 -7.18
N GLU A 43 28.01 2.48 -6.81
CA GLU A 43 26.53 2.44 -6.78
C GLU A 43 25.96 2.19 -8.18
N ILE A 44 26.48 2.88 -9.21
CA ILE A 44 26.09 2.66 -10.60
C ILE A 44 26.46 1.24 -11.07
N HIS A 45 27.69 0.79 -10.79
CA HIS A 45 28.16 -0.53 -11.20
C HIS A 45 27.35 -1.68 -10.57
N THR A 46 26.94 -1.52 -9.31
CA THR A 46 26.11 -2.50 -8.59
C THR A 46 24.61 -2.35 -8.85
N ASN A 47 24.21 -1.30 -9.59
CA ASN A 47 22.81 -0.92 -9.79
C ASN A 47 22.05 -0.73 -8.45
N ILE A 48 22.70 -0.15 -7.45
CA ILE A 48 22.13 0.14 -6.14
C ILE A 48 21.92 1.64 -5.99
N GLU A 49 20.69 2.06 -5.72
CA GLU A 49 20.37 3.47 -5.51
C GLU A 49 20.96 4.00 -4.17
N PRO A 50 21.57 5.20 -4.17
CA PRO A 50 22.01 5.88 -2.96
C PRO A 50 20.90 6.01 -1.91
N LEU A 51 21.22 5.71 -0.64
CA LEU A 51 20.25 5.84 0.47
C LEU A 51 19.64 7.24 0.57
N ARG A 52 20.39 8.29 0.21
CA ARG A 52 19.86 9.66 0.22
C ARG A 52 18.68 9.79 -0.75
N MET A 53 18.81 9.32 -1.98
CA MET A 53 17.75 9.42 -2.99
C MET A 53 16.55 8.55 -2.59
N ARG A 54 16.78 7.34 -2.08
CA ARG A 54 15.72 6.47 -1.53
C ARG A 54 14.91 7.14 -0.42
N ARG A 55 15.57 7.83 0.52
CA ARG A 55 14.90 8.56 1.61
C ARG A 55 14.10 9.75 1.07
N GLU A 56 14.67 10.52 0.15
CA GLU A 56 13.96 11.64 -0.51
C GLU A 56 12.73 11.15 -1.28
N ALA A 57 12.88 10.08 -2.09
CA ALA A 57 11.79 9.47 -2.83
C ALA A 57 10.68 8.96 -1.91
N ALA A 58 11.03 8.26 -0.82
CA ALA A 58 10.05 7.76 0.15
C ALA A 58 9.25 8.90 0.83
N VAL A 59 9.90 10.02 1.14
CA VAL A 59 9.22 11.22 1.68
C VAL A 59 8.23 11.78 0.66
N VAL A 60 8.66 11.94 -0.59
CA VAL A 60 7.83 12.47 -1.67
C VAL A 60 6.63 11.56 -1.90
N GLU A 61 6.84 10.27 -2.07
CA GLU A 61 5.78 9.29 -2.31
C GLU A 61 4.74 9.27 -1.18
N THR A 62 5.19 9.36 0.07
CA THR A 62 4.30 9.40 1.23
C THR A 62 3.42 10.64 1.22
N VAL A 63 4.01 11.82 0.99
CA VAL A 63 3.25 13.09 0.98
C VAL A 63 2.35 13.18 -0.23
N GLU A 64 2.81 12.73 -1.39
CA GLU A 64 2.05 12.68 -2.63
C GLU A 64 0.83 11.77 -2.50
N ARG A 65 0.95 10.62 -1.84
CA ARG A 65 -0.20 9.76 -1.54
C ARG A 65 -1.25 10.52 -0.76
N TYR A 66 -0.88 11.20 0.32
CA TYR A 66 -1.83 11.97 1.11
C TYR A 66 -2.43 13.15 0.33
N LYS A 67 -1.65 13.81 -0.52
CA LYS A 67 -2.12 14.88 -1.41
C LYS A 67 -3.07 14.41 -2.51
N ARG A 68 -3.11 13.11 -2.80
CA ARG A 68 -4.02 12.54 -3.82
C ARG A 68 -5.22 11.83 -3.22
N LEU A 69 -5.37 11.84 -1.89
CA LEU A 69 -6.61 11.39 -1.26
C LEU A 69 -7.72 12.43 -1.46
N SER A 70 -8.97 11.99 -1.28
CA SER A 70 -10.14 12.86 -1.35
C SER A 70 -10.03 14.03 -0.37
N ARG A 71 -10.55 15.20 -0.75
CA ARG A 71 -10.49 16.43 0.08
C ARG A 71 -11.08 16.28 1.49
N ASN A 72 -12.00 15.35 1.67
CA ASN A 72 -12.62 15.07 2.97
C ASN A 72 -11.80 14.11 3.85
N HIS A 73 -10.72 13.52 3.33
CA HIS A 73 -9.90 12.58 4.06
C HIS A 73 -9.02 13.31 5.10
N PRO A 74 -8.92 12.84 6.37
CA PRO A 74 -8.16 13.51 7.42
C PRO A 74 -6.68 13.72 7.07
N ASN A 75 -6.02 12.73 6.45
CA ASN A 75 -4.63 12.87 6.01
C ASN A 75 -4.44 13.93 4.90
N ARG A 76 -5.42 14.10 4.00
CA ARG A 76 -5.39 15.14 2.96
C ARG A 76 -5.47 16.52 3.62
N GLN A 77 -6.44 16.69 4.52
CA GLN A 77 -6.62 17.92 5.29
C GLN A 77 -5.40 18.25 6.15
N LEU A 78 -4.74 17.25 6.73
CA LEU A 78 -3.52 17.44 7.49
C LEU A 78 -2.43 18.02 6.58
N VAL A 79 -2.15 17.40 5.44
CA VAL A 79 -1.07 17.86 4.55
C VAL A 79 -1.37 19.23 3.95
N ASP A 80 -2.62 19.51 3.59
CA ASP A 80 -3.00 20.78 2.95
C ASP A 80 -3.00 21.96 3.92
N ASN A 81 -3.40 21.73 5.18
CA ASN A 81 -3.47 22.79 6.19
C ASN A 81 -2.22 22.87 7.06
N TRP A 82 -1.26 21.95 6.88
CA TRP A 82 -0.06 21.94 7.69
C TRP A 82 0.78 23.20 7.44
N ARG A 83 1.27 23.77 8.54
CA ARG A 83 2.18 24.92 8.51
C ARG A 83 3.41 24.61 9.35
N PRO A 84 4.61 24.98 8.89
CA PRO A 84 5.83 24.75 9.65
C PRO A 84 5.79 25.53 10.97
N GLN A 85 5.93 24.83 12.09
CA GLN A 85 6.08 25.42 13.42
C GLN A 85 7.56 25.41 13.81
N HIS A 86 8.24 26.54 13.62
CA HIS A 86 9.69 26.67 13.85
C HIS A 86 10.12 26.70 15.33
N ARG A 87 9.23 26.39 16.28
CA ARG A 87 9.57 26.38 17.72
C ARG A 87 10.60 25.31 18.05
N LEU A 88 10.53 24.15 17.38
CA LEU A 88 11.47 23.05 17.56
C LEU A 88 12.46 23.02 16.40
N LYS A 89 13.74 22.74 16.68
CA LYS A 89 14.78 22.56 15.65
C LYS A 89 14.65 21.25 14.86
N GLN A 90 13.71 20.39 15.24
CA GLN A 90 13.50 19.09 14.60
C GLN A 90 12.61 19.24 13.37
N LYS A 91 13.10 18.77 12.22
CA LYS A 91 12.34 18.75 10.98
C LYS A 91 11.39 17.55 10.95
N THR A 92 10.15 17.79 10.55
CA THR A 92 9.16 16.75 10.26
C THR A 92 9.31 16.24 8.83
N ILE A 93 8.57 15.18 8.47
CA ILE A 93 8.51 14.67 7.10
C ILE A 93 7.99 15.77 6.15
N LEU A 94 7.01 16.56 6.60
CA LEU A 94 6.42 17.64 5.80
C LEU A 94 7.40 18.79 5.59
N ASP A 95 8.25 19.12 6.57
CA ASP A 95 9.34 20.09 6.38
C ASP A 95 10.33 19.63 5.30
N VAL A 96 10.69 18.34 5.31
CA VAL A 96 11.59 17.76 4.30
C VAL A 96 10.90 17.76 2.94
N ALA A 97 9.64 17.35 2.86
CA ALA A 97 8.87 17.34 1.62
C ALA A 97 8.72 18.72 1.01
N LEU A 98 8.51 19.77 1.80
CA LEU A 98 8.45 21.15 1.33
C LEU A 98 9.76 21.57 0.66
N GLY A 99 10.91 21.26 1.29
CA GLY A 99 12.22 21.53 0.70
C GLY A 99 12.50 20.72 -0.57
N LEU A 100 11.96 19.49 -0.68
CA LEU A 100 12.07 18.68 -1.89
C LEU A 100 11.14 19.18 -3.01
N GLN A 101 9.94 19.65 -2.66
CA GLN A 101 9.01 20.26 -3.61
C GLN A 101 9.63 21.50 -4.25
N GLU A 102 10.27 22.36 -3.48
CA GLU A 102 11.01 23.53 -3.97
C GLU A 102 12.22 23.10 -4.82
N LYS A 103 13.05 22.19 -4.30
CA LYS A 103 14.27 21.72 -4.98
C LYS A 103 14.01 21.12 -6.36
N TYR A 104 12.94 20.35 -6.51
CA TYR A 104 12.61 19.63 -7.74
C TYR A 104 11.49 20.28 -8.56
N HIS A 105 11.00 21.47 -8.17
CA HIS A 105 9.90 22.19 -8.84
C HIS A 105 8.70 21.28 -9.12
N MET A 106 8.28 20.52 -8.09
CA MET A 106 7.19 19.58 -8.27
C MET A 106 5.90 20.32 -8.66
N PRO A 107 5.03 19.73 -9.50
CA PRO A 107 3.78 20.37 -9.88
C PRO A 107 2.95 20.72 -8.64
N GLU A 108 1.90 21.53 -8.75
CA GLU A 108 0.96 21.79 -7.63
C GLU A 108 -0.40 21.14 -7.86
N ASN A 109 -0.82 21.05 -9.12
CA ASN A 109 -2.06 20.38 -9.49
C ASN A 109 -1.91 18.87 -9.27
N ARG A 110 -2.76 18.31 -8.42
CA ARG A 110 -2.83 16.88 -8.13
C ARG A 110 -4.25 16.40 -8.34
N GLU A 111 -4.38 15.43 -9.22
CA GLU A 111 -5.62 14.67 -9.34
C GLU A 111 -5.73 13.69 -8.18
N GLU A 112 -6.96 13.48 -7.71
CA GLU A 112 -7.24 12.47 -6.71
C GLU A 112 -6.92 11.08 -7.28
N THR A 113 -6.27 10.24 -6.48
CA THR A 113 -6.00 8.85 -6.87
C THR A 113 -7.33 8.12 -6.98
N GLN A 114 -7.68 7.72 -8.19
CA GLN A 114 -8.75 6.76 -8.39
C GLN A 114 -8.21 5.38 -8.03
N ILE A 115 -8.79 4.75 -7.00
CA ILE A 115 -8.39 3.41 -6.55
C ILE A 115 -8.71 2.37 -7.63
N VAL A 116 -9.78 2.60 -8.39
CA VAL A 116 -10.21 1.75 -9.50
C VAL A 116 -10.39 2.64 -10.72
N HIS A 117 -9.71 2.30 -11.81
CA HIS A 117 -9.91 2.95 -13.10
C HIS A 117 -11.18 2.37 -13.73
N THR A 118 -12.34 2.83 -13.31
CA THR A 118 -13.60 2.39 -13.90
C THR A 118 -13.87 3.23 -15.15
N GLU A 119 -13.32 2.80 -16.30
CA GLU A 119 -13.82 3.28 -17.59
C GLU A 119 -15.18 2.64 -17.85
N VAL A 120 -16.21 3.11 -17.16
CA VAL A 120 -17.59 2.72 -17.47
C VAL A 120 -17.95 3.37 -18.81
N PRO A 121 -18.34 2.60 -19.84
CA PRO A 121 -18.76 3.17 -21.10
C PRO A 121 -19.89 4.20 -20.88
N PRO A 122 -19.90 5.33 -21.61
CA PRO A 122 -20.86 6.43 -21.38
C PRO A 122 -22.32 6.03 -21.59
N ASN A 123 -22.57 4.91 -22.26
CA ASN A 123 -23.89 4.31 -22.48
C ASN A 123 -24.26 3.21 -21.47
N CYS A 124 -23.44 2.98 -20.45
CA CYS A 124 -23.64 1.91 -19.48
C CYS A 124 -23.87 2.50 -18.08
N SER A 125 -25.11 2.46 -17.58
CA SER A 125 -25.39 2.80 -16.19
C SER A 125 -25.17 1.58 -15.31
N LEU A 126 -24.14 1.59 -14.45
CA LEU A 126 -23.97 0.57 -13.44
C LEU A 126 -25.04 0.74 -12.36
N ALA A 127 -25.82 -0.31 -12.10
CA ALA A 127 -26.71 -0.34 -10.95
C ALA A 127 -25.88 -0.42 -9.65
N CYS A 128 -26.35 0.22 -8.59
CA CYS A 128 -25.74 0.06 -7.27
C CYS A 128 -25.88 -1.41 -6.85
N PRO A 129 -24.79 -2.08 -6.42
CA PRO A 129 -24.86 -3.48 -6.01
C PRO A 129 -25.76 -3.63 -4.78
N LYS A 130 -26.57 -4.70 -4.77
CA LYS A 130 -27.35 -5.07 -3.59
C LYS A 130 -26.43 -5.80 -2.60
N ILE A 131 -26.08 -5.13 -1.50
CA ILE A 131 -25.24 -5.71 -0.45
C ILE A 131 -26.12 -6.52 0.50
N ASN A 132 -25.83 -7.82 0.64
CA ASN A 132 -26.45 -8.69 1.64
C ASN A 132 -25.39 -9.10 2.67
N THR A 133 -25.59 -8.70 3.93
CA THR A 133 -24.69 -9.04 5.05
C THR A 133 -25.29 -10.07 6.01
N THR A 134 -26.48 -10.58 5.71
CA THR A 134 -27.20 -11.53 6.55
C THR A 134 -27.08 -12.96 6.01
N LEU A 135 -26.88 -13.91 6.92
CA LEU A 135 -26.94 -15.34 6.61
C LEU A 135 -28.41 -15.80 6.54
N THR A 136 -28.64 -16.98 5.96
CA THR A 136 -29.98 -17.59 5.90
C THR A 136 -30.55 -17.93 7.29
N LYS A 137 -29.70 -18.06 8.31
CA LYS A 137 -30.08 -18.29 9.71
C LYS A 137 -29.24 -17.42 10.64
N ASP A 138 -29.87 -16.94 11.72
CA ASP A 138 -29.19 -16.18 12.76
C ASP A 138 -28.30 -17.11 13.60
N ILE A 139 -27.00 -17.05 13.35
CA ILE A 139 -25.99 -17.88 14.02
C ILE A 139 -24.79 -17.02 14.43
N THR A 140 -24.15 -17.35 15.56
CA THR A 140 -23.02 -16.56 16.06
C THR A 140 -21.85 -17.46 16.44
N LYS A 141 -20.63 -17.00 16.14
CA LYS A 141 -19.39 -17.75 16.43
C LYS A 141 -19.19 -18.11 17.91
N LYS A 142 -19.88 -17.43 18.84
CA LYS A 142 -19.73 -17.65 20.28
C LYS A 142 -20.51 -18.86 20.80
N ASN A 143 -21.63 -19.19 20.17
CA ASN A 143 -22.64 -20.09 20.76
C ASN A 143 -23.00 -21.27 19.83
N SER A 144 -22.28 -21.47 18.74
CA SER A 144 -22.66 -22.40 17.68
C SER A 144 -21.54 -23.39 17.39
N ASP A 145 -21.92 -24.62 17.05
CA ASP A 145 -20.99 -25.66 16.62
C ASP A 145 -20.34 -25.23 15.28
N PRO A 146 -19.02 -25.42 15.10
CA PRO A 146 -18.37 -25.31 13.80
C PRO A 146 -19.09 -26.01 12.65
N VAL A 147 -19.74 -27.15 12.87
CA VAL A 147 -20.51 -27.86 11.83
C VAL A 147 -21.73 -27.05 11.41
N ASP A 148 -22.47 -26.50 12.37
CA ASP A 148 -23.64 -25.66 12.09
C ASP A 148 -23.24 -24.38 11.36
N LEU A 149 -22.13 -23.76 11.75
CA LEU A 149 -21.58 -22.58 11.08
C LEU A 149 -21.24 -22.86 9.62
N TRP A 150 -20.61 -24.01 9.35
CA TRP A 150 -20.27 -24.44 8.00
C TRP A 150 -21.52 -24.71 7.15
N MET A 151 -22.50 -25.43 7.70
CA MET A 151 -23.76 -25.71 7.00
C MET A 151 -24.51 -24.43 6.65
N VAL A 152 -24.65 -23.49 7.59
CA VAL A 152 -25.35 -22.22 7.33
C VAL A 152 -24.62 -21.38 6.28
N ALA A 153 -23.28 -21.36 6.31
CA ALA A 153 -22.49 -20.67 5.28
C ALA A 153 -22.71 -21.29 3.90
N GLN A 154 -22.67 -22.62 3.81
CA GLN A 154 -22.89 -23.33 2.55
C GLN A 154 -24.32 -23.15 2.03
N ASP A 155 -25.34 -23.29 2.89
CA ASP A 155 -26.74 -23.03 2.54
C ASP A 155 -26.93 -21.60 2.02
N THR A 156 -26.22 -20.63 2.61
CA THR A 156 -26.28 -19.23 2.16
C THR A 156 -25.65 -19.07 0.78
N ILE A 157 -24.49 -19.67 0.54
CA ILE A 157 -23.83 -19.63 -0.79
C ILE A 157 -24.72 -20.29 -1.85
N LEU A 158 -25.30 -21.45 -1.55
CA LEU A 158 -26.17 -22.20 -2.47
C LEU A 158 -27.54 -21.55 -2.68
N SER A 159 -27.92 -20.55 -1.86
CA SER A 159 -29.17 -19.81 -2.06
C SER A 159 -29.14 -18.85 -3.24
N PHE A 160 -27.95 -18.55 -3.77
CA PHE A 160 -27.78 -17.71 -4.96
C PHE A 160 -27.96 -18.54 -6.25
N PRO A 161 -28.56 -17.98 -7.32
CA PRO A 161 -28.83 -18.73 -8.55
C PRO A 161 -27.55 -19.25 -9.23
N ASP A 162 -27.55 -20.54 -9.62
CA ASP A 162 -26.44 -21.19 -10.36
C ASP A 162 -26.14 -20.58 -11.73
N GLU A 163 -27.08 -19.81 -12.30
CA GLU A 163 -26.91 -19.12 -13.59
C GLU A 163 -25.98 -17.90 -13.49
N TRP A 164 -25.62 -17.50 -12.26
CA TRP A 164 -24.76 -16.34 -12.02
C TRP A 164 -23.29 -16.73 -12.10
N ILE A 165 -22.44 -15.74 -12.39
CA ILE A 165 -21.01 -15.87 -12.16
C ILE A 165 -20.78 -15.63 -10.66
N HIS A 166 -20.26 -16.64 -9.97
CA HIS A 166 -19.97 -16.55 -8.55
C HIS A 166 -18.50 -16.17 -8.37
N VAL A 167 -18.26 -15.01 -7.75
CA VAL A 167 -16.91 -14.54 -7.44
C VAL A 167 -16.73 -14.56 -5.93
N TYR A 168 -15.76 -15.35 -5.46
CA TYR A 168 -15.38 -15.47 -4.07
C TYR A 168 -14.02 -14.79 -3.89
N THR A 169 -13.94 -13.80 -3.00
CA THR A 169 -12.70 -13.05 -2.73
C THR A 169 -12.35 -13.13 -1.26
N ASP A 170 -11.07 -13.25 -0.95
CA ASP A 170 -10.56 -13.12 0.42
C ASP A 170 -9.19 -12.43 0.42
N GLY A 171 -8.95 -11.64 1.47
CA GLY A 171 -7.71 -10.91 1.71
C GLY A 171 -7.23 -11.17 3.13
N SER A 172 -6.01 -11.70 3.26
CA SER A 172 -5.47 -12.05 4.58
C SER A 172 -4.08 -11.47 4.78
N ALA A 173 -3.79 -11.00 5.99
CA ALA A 173 -2.45 -10.61 6.41
C ALA A 173 -2.11 -11.19 7.78
N PHE A 174 -0.85 -11.57 7.93
CA PHE A 174 -0.32 -12.01 9.21
C PHE A 174 -0.32 -10.83 10.20
N LYS A 175 -0.87 -11.05 11.40
CA LYS A 175 -1.07 -10.00 12.41
C LYS A 175 -1.77 -8.74 11.86
N GLY A 176 -2.59 -8.88 10.83
CA GLY A 176 -3.41 -7.82 10.23
C GLY A 176 -2.67 -6.76 9.40
N THR A 177 -1.33 -6.80 9.34
CA THR A 177 -0.52 -5.70 8.75
C THR A 177 0.75 -6.13 8.02
N ILE A 178 1.13 -7.42 8.09
CA ILE A 178 2.36 -7.91 7.50
C ILE A 178 2.13 -9.19 6.71
N ASN A 179 2.93 -9.39 5.65
CA ASN A 179 2.85 -10.54 4.75
C ASN A 179 1.41 -10.82 4.29
N ALA A 180 0.81 -9.86 3.60
CA ALA A 180 -0.55 -10.03 3.11
C ALA A 180 -0.58 -10.76 1.76
N GLY A 181 -1.68 -11.46 1.51
CA GLY A 181 -2.02 -12.06 0.24
C GLY A 181 -3.50 -11.92 -0.04
N TYR A 182 -3.84 -11.97 -1.32
CA TYR A 182 -5.22 -11.96 -1.80
C TYR A 182 -5.48 -13.21 -2.63
N GLY A 183 -6.75 -13.60 -2.65
CA GLY A 183 -7.25 -14.71 -3.46
C GLY A 183 -8.63 -14.38 -4.00
N ALA A 184 -8.87 -14.72 -5.26
CA ALA A 184 -10.17 -14.71 -5.88
C ALA A 184 -10.40 -16.04 -6.62
N ARG A 185 -11.60 -16.58 -6.50
CA ARG A 185 -12.08 -17.72 -7.28
C ARG A 185 -13.35 -17.32 -8.00
N ILE A 186 -13.37 -17.52 -9.31
CA ILE A 186 -14.48 -17.21 -10.19
C ILE A 186 -15.04 -18.54 -10.67
N GLU A 187 -16.32 -18.82 -10.37
CA GLU A 187 -17.05 -19.96 -10.87
C GLU A 187 -18.09 -19.48 -11.90
N TYR A 188 -18.02 -20.04 -13.10
CA TYR A 188 -18.92 -19.74 -14.20
C TYR A 188 -20.14 -20.68 -14.19
N PRO A 189 -21.24 -20.34 -14.87
CA PRO A 189 -22.45 -21.17 -14.91
C PRO A 189 -22.24 -22.58 -15.50
N ASP A 190 -21.21 -22.76 -16.33
CA ASP A 190 -20.81 -24.06 -16.89
C ASP A 190 -19.92 -24.89 -15.94
N LYS A 191 -19.74 -24.42 -14.71
CA LYS A 191 -18.87 -24.99 -13.67
C LYS A 191 -17.37 -24.92 -13.99
N SER A 192 -16.97 -24.20 -15.03
CA SER A 192 -15.57 -23.82 -15.21
C SER A 192 -15.15 -22.84 -14.11
N CYS A 193 -13.86 -22.84 -13.75
CA CYS A 193 -13.34 -22.04 -12.65
C CYS A 193 -12.02 -21.38 -13.04
N ASP A 194 -11.87 -20.11 -12.66
CA ASP A 194 -10.60 -19.38 -12.69
C ASP A 194 -10.20 -18.98 -11.26
N GLU A 195 -8.89 -19.01 -10.99
CA GLU A 195 -8.33 -18.66 -9.69
C GLU A 195 -7.21 -17.63 -9.87
N LEU A 196 -7.26 -16.59 -9.05
CA LEU A 196 -6.24 -15.55 -8.97
C LEU A 196 -5.75 -15.49 -7.52
N GLN A 197 -4.44 -15.58 -7.31
CA GLN A 197 -3.87 -15.40 -5.99
C GLN A 197 -2.47 -14.80 -6.10
N ASN A 198 -2.15 -13.89 -5.20
CA ASN A 198 -0.80 -13.33 -5.12
C ASN A 198 -0.51 -12.74 -3.74
N ALA A 199 0.76 -12.41 -3.51
CA ALA A 199 1.18 -11.66 -2.33
C ALA A 199 1.00 -10.15 -2.55
N CYS A 200 0.45 -9.44 -1.57
CA CYS A 200 0.35 -7.98 -1.55
C CYS A 200 1.62 -7.29 -1.01
N GLY A 201 2.64 -8.09 -0.69
CA GLY A 201 3.92 -7.62 -0.15
C GLY A 201 4.02 -7.67 1.38
N LYS A 202 5.19 -7.27 1.88
CA LYS A 202 5.60 -7.46 3.29
C LYS A 202 4.82 -6.60 4.29
N TYR A 203 4.37 -5.42 3.89
CA TYR A 203 3.66 -4.47 4.74
C TYR A 203 2.41 -3.99 4.00
N CYS A 204 1.31 -4.71 4.23
CA CYS A 204 0.01 -4.50 3.64
C CYS A 204 -1.03 -5.03 4.62
N SER A 205 -2.14 -4.30 4.81
CA SER A 205 -3.21 -4.68 5.73
C SER A 205 -4.21 -5.64 5.11
N ASN A 206 -5.03 -6.31 5.93
CA ASN A 206 -6.11 -7.17 5.43
C ASN A 206 -7.06 -6.41 4.49
N PHE A 207 -7.45 -5.19 4.89
CA PHE A 207 -8.36 -4.37 4.08
C PHE A 207 -7.75 -3.97 2.74
N GLU A 208 -6.45 -3.66 2.72
CA GLU A 208 -5.76 -3.38 1.45
C GLU A 208 -5.68 -4.63 0.58
N ALA A 209 -5.47 -5.81 1.18
CA ALA A 209 -5.45 -7.08 0.44
C ALA A 209 -6.82 -7.45 -0.16
N GLU A 210 -7.93 -7.11 0.52
CA GLU A 210 -9.29 -7.31 0.00
C GLU A 210 -9.62 -6.41 -1.20
N THR A 211 -8.89 -5.32 -1.39
CA THR A 211 -9.15 -4.32 -2.45
C THR A 211 -8.31 -4.50 -3.72
N ILE A 212 -7.38 -5.45 -3.73
CA ILE A 212 -6.50 -5.75 -4.88
C ILE A 212 -7.21 -6.71 -5.83
#